data_AF-A0AA43D6N3-F1
#
_entry.id   AF-A0AA43D6N3-F1
#
_cell.length_a   1.000
_cell.length_b   1.000
_cell.length_c   1.000
_cell.angle_alpha   90.00
_cell.angle_beta   90.00
_cell.angle_gamma   90.00
#
_symmetry.space_group_name_H-M   'P 1'
#
loop_
_entity.id
_entity.type
_entity.pdbx_description
1 polymer ?
#
loop_
_entity_poly.entity_id
_entity_poly.type
_entity_poly.pdbx_seq_one_letter_code
_entity_poly.pdbx_strand_id
1 'polypeptide(L)'
;VVTTMLDRDIPLKTGEFDEWGNPEQLESYLYMLEYSPYDQVKAQNYPNMLVTTGLHDSQVQYWEPAKWVAKLRDMKTDHNMLLLRTNMETGHGGTTGRFKVYLETAQEYAFMIDLAGIRE
;
A
#
# COMPACT_ATOMS: atom_id res chain seq x y z
N VAL A 1 6.06 -5.88 -3.49
CA VAL A 1 5.95 -7.35 -3.66
C VAL A 1 7.24 -7.97 -4.18
N VAL A 2 7.60 -7.95 -5.48
CA VAL A 2 8.79 -8.69 -5.98
C VAL A 2 10.08 -8.26 -5.28
N THR A 3 10.34 -6.94 -5.18
CA THR A 3 11.52 -6.44 -4.48
C THR A 3 11.56 -6.83 -3.00
N THR A 4 10.41 -6.88 -2.33
CA THR A 4 10.30 -7.30 -0.92
C THR A 4 10.52 -8.80 -0.77
N MET A 5 10.01 -9.61 -1.70
CA MET A 5 10.13 -11.07 -1.67
C MET A 5 11.54 -11.56 -2.01
N LEU A 6 12.37 -10.72 -2.65
CA LEU A 6 13.79 -10.98 -2.91
C LEU A 6 14.71 -10.65 -1.72
N ASP A 7 14.23 -9.90 -0.73
CA ASP A 7 15.00 -9.52 0.45
C ASP A 7 14.75 -10.51 1.60
N ARG A 8 15.77 -11.30 1.93
CA ARG A 8 15.70 -12.36 2.94
C ARG A 8 15.71 -11.83 4.38
N ASP A 9 16.06 -10.56 4.59
CA ASP A 9 16.16 -9.97 5.93
C ASP A 9 14.81 -9.41 6.42
N ILE A 10 13.77 -9.42 5.56
CA ILE A 10 12.42 -8.94 5.88
C ILE A 10 11.61 -10.05 6.58
N PRO A 11 10.93 -9.76 7.71
CA PRO A 11 10.08 -10.74 8.41
C PRO A 11 9.02 -11.40 7.51
N LEU A 12 8.65 -12.64 7.83
CA LEU A 12 7.58 -13.46 7.21
C LEU A 12 7.84 -14.02 5.79
N LYS A 13 8.90 -13.60 5.09
CA LYS A 13 9.10 -13.90 3.66
C LYS A 13 9.26 -15.36 3.28
N THR A 14 9.97 -16.16 4.06
CA THR A 14 10.12 -17.59 3.76
C THR A 14 8.81 -18.36 3.88
N GLY A 15 7.89 -17.92 4.76
CA GLY A 15 6.55 -18.51 4.87
C GLY A 15 5.61 -18.06 3.75
N GLU A 16 5.86 -16.90 3.17
CA GLU A 16 5.09 -16.34 2.05
C GLU A 16 5.44 -16.97 0.68
N PHE A 17 6.53 -17.73 0.57
CA PHE A 17 6.89 -18.42 -0.68
C PHE A 17 5.88 -19.47 -1.11
N ASP A 18 5.27 -20.17 -0.15
CA ASP A 18 4.24 -21.17 -0.44
C ASP A 18 2.92 -20.51 -0.92
N GLU A 19 2.72 -19.22 -0.62
CA GLU A 19 1.54 -18.46 -1.04
C GLU A 19 1.74 -17.80 -2.41
N TRP A 20 2.85 -17.06 -2.60
CA TRP A 20 3.05 -16.22 -3.80
C TRP A 20 4.06 -16.78 -4.80
N GLY A 21 4.88 -17.74 -4.38
CA GLY A 21 6.05 -18.22 -5.09
C GLY A 21 7.37 -17.65 -4.55
N ASN A 22 8.47 -18.36 -4.85
CA ASN A 22 9.82 -17.91 -4.51
C ASN A 22 10.45 -17.16 -5.70
N PRO A 23 10.63 -15.83 -5.63
CA PRO A 23 11.18 -15.03 -6.74
C PRO A 23 12.66 -15.29 -7.03
N GLU A 24 13.34 -16.16 -6.27
CA GLU A 24 14.67 -16.66 -6.65
C GLU A 24 14.59 -17.70 -7.78
N GLN A 25 13.42 -18.29 -7.99
CA GLN A 25 13.13 -19.12 -9.16
C GLN A 25 12.66 -18.22 -10.30
N LEU A 26 13.29 -18.34 -11.47
CA LEU A 26 13.03 -17.46 -12.61
C LEU A 26 11.56 -17.47 -13.04
N GLU A 27 10.92 -18.63 -13.05
CA GLU A 27 9.52 -18.77 -13.43
C GLU A 27 8.60 -18.00 -12.47
N SER A 28 8.77 -18.19 -11.17
CA SER A 28 8.03 -17.44 -10.15
C SER A 28 8.33 -15.95 -10.20
N TYR A 29 9.60 -15.56 -10.39
CA TYR A 29 9.99 -14.15 -10.53
C TYR A 29 9.24 -13.46 -11.68
N LEU A 30 9.26 -14.07 -12.87
CA LEU A 30 8.61 -13.51 -14.05
C LEU A 30 7.09 -13.40 -13.83
N TYR A 31 6.48 -14.44 -13.28
CA TYR A 31 5.05 -14.45 -12.99
C TYR A 31 4.65 -13.39 -11.95
N MET A 32 5.39 -13.28 -10.85
CA MET A 32 5.15 -12.27 -9.83
C MET A 32 5.32 -10.84 -10.37
N LEU A 33 6.25 -10.64 -11.30
CA LEU A 33 6.49 -9.34 -11.92
C LEU A 33 5.28 -8.87 -12.75
N GLU A 34 4.54 -9.78 -13.39
CA GLU A 34 3.37 -9.44 -14.21
C GLU A 34 2.26 -8.73 -13.43
N TYR A 35 2.12 -9.01 -12.12
CA TYR A 35 1.04 -8.45 -11.30
C TYR A 35 1.52 -7.56 -10.15
N SER A 36 2.83 -7.50 -9.86
CA SER A 36 3.37 -6.70 -8.75
C SER A 36 2.94 -5.22 -8.86
N PRO A 37 2.16 -4.67 -7.90
CA PRO A 37 1.57 -3.34 -8.04
C PRO A 37 2.58 -2.21 -8.23
N TYR A 38 3.78 -2.33 -7.63
CA TYR A 38 4.84 -1.35 -7.79
C TYR A 38 5.46 -1.40 -9.19
N ASP A 39 5.70 -2.60 -9.71
CA ASP A 39 6.39 -2.79 -10.98
C ASP A 39 5.47 -2.48 -12.16
N GLN A 40 4.16 -2.70 -12.00
CA GLN A 40 3.13 -2.43 -13.01
C GLN A 40 2.63 -0.96 -13.06
N VAL A 41 3.20 -0.05 -12.26
CA VAL A 41 2.90 1.39 -12.39
C VAL A 41 3.41 1.91 -13.73
N LYS A 42 2.53 2.56 -14.51
CA LYS A 42 2.80 3.08 -15.85
C LYS A 42 2.08 4.41 -16.08
N ALA A 43 2.40 5.10 -17.17
CA ALA A 43 1.73 6.35 -17.51
C ALA A 43 0.27 6.10 -17.91
N GLN A 44 -0.66 6.45 -17.02
CA GLN A 44 -2.10 6.33 -17.23
C GLN A 44 -2.86 7.15 -16.18
N ASN A 45 -4.18 7.25 -16.35
CA ASN A 45 -5.06 7.78 -15.32
C ASN A 45 -5.29 6.73 -14.22
N TYR A 46 -5.18 7.15 -12.97
CA TYR A 46 -5.46 6.37 -11.78
C TYR A 46 -6.67 6.93 -11.03
N PRO A 47 -7.43 6.13 -10.28
CA PRO A 47 -8.57 6.64 -9.51
C PRO A 47 -8.12 7.52 -8.34
N ASN A 48 -9.08 8.20 -7.70
CA ASN A 48 -8.83 8.82 -6.40
C ASN A 48 -8.48 7.71 -5.39
N MET A 49 -7.39 7.90 -4.63
CA MET A 49 -6.90 6.91 -3.67
C MET A 49 -6.46 7.56 -2.36
N LEU A 50 -6.89 6.96 -1.26
CA LEU A 50 -6.34 7.17 0.07
C LEU A 50 -5.58 5.90 0.46
N VAL A 51 -4.26 6.01 0.55
CA VAL A 51 -3.38 4.90 0.97
C VAL A 51 -2.98 5.10 2.42
N THR A 52 -3.21 4.09 3.25
CA THR A 52 -2.90 4.13 4.69
C THR A 52 -1.80 3.13 5.04
N THR A 53 -0.99 3.44 6.04
CA THR A 53 0.05 2.53 6.55
C THR A 53 0.47 2.95 7.96
N GLY A 54 1.08 2.04 8.72
CA GLY A 54 1.68 2.32 10.04
C GLY A 54 3.21 2.31 9.96
N LEU A 55 3.88 3.25 10.61
CA LEU A 55 5.34 3.33 10.64
C LEU A 55 5.99 2.07 11.23
N HIS A 56 5.34 1.46 12.23
CA HIS A 56 5.82 0.28 12.95
C HIS A 56 5.15 -1.01 12.48
N ASP A 57 4.61 -1.03 11.26
CA ASP A 57 3.97 -2.22 10.71
C ASP A 57 5.03 -3.32 10.48
N SER A 58 4.92 -4.39 11.28
CA SER A 58 5.83 -5.53 11.25
C SER A 58 5.47 -6.57 10.18
N GLN A 59 4.31 -6.47 9.54
CA GLN A 59 3.84 -7.40 8.50
C GLN A 59 4.08 -6.82 7.10
N VAL A 60 3.68 -5.56 6.90
CA VAL A 60 3.88 -4.84 5.63
C VAL A 60 4.63 -3.55 5.92
N GLN A 61 5.87 -3.50 5.48
CA GLN A 61 6.75 -2.39 5.82
C GLN A 61 6.26 -1.07 5.20
N TYR A 62 6.27 0.01 5.99
CA TYR A 62 5.67 1.30 5.62
C TYR A 62 6.23 1.90 4.31
N TRP A 63 7.46 1.53 3.94
CA TRP A 63 8.08 2.01 2.71
C TRP A 63 7.48 1.40 1.45
N GLU A 64 6.79 0.26 1.53
CA GLU A 64 6.10 -0.32 0.37
C GLU A 64 5.01 0.63 -0.16
N PRO A 65 4.00 1.02 0.63
CA PRO A 65 3.01 2.00 0.18
C PRO A 65 3.63 3.38 -0.08
N ALA A 66 4.65 3.79 0.68
CA ALA A 66 5.31 5.08 0.45
C ALA A 66 5.99 5.17 -0.93
N LYS A 67 6.78 4.15 -1.31
CA LYS A 67 7.42 4.05 -2.63
C LYS A 67 6.37 3.94 -3.74
N TRP A 68 5.31 3.15 -3.52
CA TRP A 68 4.25 2.98 -4.51
C TRP A 68 3.50 4.29 -4.79
N VAL A 69 3.10 5.02 -3.75
CA VAL A 69 2.46 6.33 -3.91
C VAL A 69 3.40 7.33 -4.59
N ALA A 70 4.69 7.33 -4.25
CA ALA A 70 5.67 8.20 -4.91
C ALA A 70 5.75 7.91 -6.42
N LYS A 71 5.87 6.64 -6.81
CA LYS A 71 5.90 6.23 -8.23
C LYS A 71 4.57 6.53 -8.94
N LEU A 72 3.43 6.32 -8.29
CA LEU A 72 2.12 6.69 -8.84
C LEU A 72 2.01 8.20 -9.11
N ARG A 73 2.49 9.05 -8.20
CA ARG A 73 2.46 10.51 -8.40
C ARG A 73 3.33 10.97 -9.56
N ASP A 74 4.46 10.30 -9.78
CA ASP A 74 5.38 10.57 -10.89
C ASP A 74 4.78 10.12 -12.25
N MET A 75 4.09 8.99 -12.27
CA MET A 75 3.62 8.36 -13.51
C MET A 75 2.19 8.72 -13.89
N LYS A 76 1.32 9.11 -12.95
CA LYS A 76 -0.09 9.34 -13.25
C LYS A 76 -0.29 10.53 -14.19
N THR A 77 -1.24 10.41 -15.11
CA THR A 77 -1.57 11.45 -16.10
C THR A 77 -2.84 12.24 -15.79
N ASP A 78 -3.57 11.84 -14.74
CA ASP A 78 -4.78 12.50 -14.27
C ASP A 78 -4.48 13.63 -13.24
N HIS A 79 -5.55 14.24 -12.73
CA HIS A 79 -5.51 15.19 -11.60
C HIS A 79 -6.32 14.69 -10.38
N ASN A 80 -6.57 13.38 -10.30
CA ASN A 80 -7.29 12.76 -9.19
C ASN A 80 -6.47 12.83 -7.89
N MET A 81 -7.18 12.77 -6.78
CA MET A 81 -6.63 12.87 -5.43
C MET A 81 -5.85 11.61 -5.08
N LEU A 82 -4.59 11.75 -4.67
CA LEU A 82 -3.73 10.64 -4.26
C LEU A 82 -3.04 10.98 -2.93
N LEU A 83 -3.62 10.50 -1.84
CA LEU A 83 -3.17 10.75 -0.48
C LEU A 83 -2.43 9.54 0.09
N LEU A 84 -1.40 9.82 0.88
CA LEU A 84 -0.72 8.86 1.72
C LEU A 84 -0.85 9.33 3.17
N ARG A 85 -1.46 8.50 4.01
CA ARG A 85 -1.52 8.70 5.45
C ARG A 85 -0.68 7.63 6.14
N THR A 86 0.47 8.04 6.66
CA THR A 86 1.28 7.19 7.53
C THR A 86 0.95 7.53 8.98
N ASN A 87 0.41 6.56 9.70
CA ASN A 87 0.26 6.66 11.15
C ASN A 87 1.62 6.39 11.80
N MET A 88 2.20 7.44 12.39
CA MET A 88 3.57 7.40 12.92
C MET A 88 3.69 6.63 14.24
N GLU A 89 2.58 6.20 14.84
CA GLU A 89 2.55 5.55 16.16
C GLU A 89 2.14 4.07 16.11
N THR A 90 1.65 3.56 14.98
CA THR A 90 0.97 2.26 14.91
C THR A 90 1.73 1.23 14.06
N GLY A 91 1.45 -0.05 14.35
CA GLY A 91 1.82 -1.18 13.51
C GLY A 91 0.69 -1.67 12.62
N HIS A 92 0.71 -2.97 12.26
CA HIS A 92 -0.22 -3.57 11.30
C HIS A 92 -1.69 -3.48 11.71
N GLY A 93 -1.97 -3.70 12.99
CA GLY A 93 -3.34 -3.66 13.53
C GLY A 93 -3.95 -2.26 13.63
N GLY A 94 -3.27 -1.23 13.13
CA GLY A 94 -3.70 0.16 13.23
C GLY A 94 -3.70 0.66 14.67
N THR A 95 -4.58 1.62 14.96
CA THR A 95 -4.53 2.29 16.26
C THR A 95 -5.15 1.49 17.40
N THR A 96 -4.44 1.40 18.52
CA THR A 96 -4.96 0.83 19.76
C THR A 96 -5.76 1.87 20.55
N GLY A 97 -6.98 1.52 20.96
CA GLY A 97 -7.84 2.35 21.82
C GLY A 97 -9.21 2.61 21.21
N ARG A 98 -10.25 2.47 22.03
CA ARG A 98 -11.67 2.47 21.61
C ARG A 98 -12.05 3.60 20.67
N PHE A 99 -11.60 4.83 20.93
CA PHE A 99 -11.98 6.00 20.15
C PHE A 99 -11.08 6.30 18.96
N LYS A 100 -9.80 5.89 19.03
CA LYS A 100 -8.85 6.22 17.96
C LYS A 100 -9.18 5.46 16.66
N VAL A 101 -9.69 4.23 16.77
CA VAL A 101 -10.19 3.46 15.61
C VAL A 101 -11.30 4.22 14.88
N TYR A 102 -12.25 4.81 15.60
CA TYR A 102 -13.33 5.58 14.98
C TYR A 102 -12.83 6.82 14.24
N LEU A 103 -11.72 7.42 14.68
CA LEU A 103 -11.11 8.54 13.97
C LEU A 103 -10.54 8.10 12.61
N GLU A 104 -9.87 6.94 12.56
CA GLU A 104 -9.34 6.42 11.29
C GLU A 104 -10.48 6.07 10.33
N THR A 105 -11.53 5.41 10.83
CA THR A 105 -12.74 5.13 10.07
C THR A 105 -13.39 6.42 9.57
N ALA A 106 -13.57 7.42 10.44
CA ALA A 106 -14.16 8.70 10.04
C ALA A 106 -13.38 9.39 8.91
N GLN A 107 -12.05 9.27 8.90
CA GLN A 107 -11.21 9.83 7.82
C GLN A 107 -11.42 9.10 6.48
N GLU A 108 -11.54 7.77 6.50
CA GLU A 108 -11.84 6.99 5.29
C GLU A 108 -13.22 7.36 4.73
N TYR A 109 -14.23 7.45 5.60
CA TYR A 109 -15.57 7.89 5.20
C TYR A 109 -15.57 9.33 4.70
N ALA A 110 -14.88 10.25 5.35
CA ALA A 110 -14.77 11.64 4.91
C ALA A 110 -14.19 11.72 3.49
N PHE A 111 -13.15 10.94 3.18
CA PHE A 111 -12.61 10.84 1.83
C PHE A 111 -13.64 10.34 0.82
N MET A 112 -14.39 9.28 1.14
CA MET A 112 -15.42 8.74 0.24
C MET A 112 -16.60 9.70 0.04
N ILE A 113 -17.06 10.36 1.12
CA ILE A 113 -18.19 11.30 1.10
C ILE A 113 -17.83 12.56 0.32
N ASP A 114 -16.62 13.09 0.49
CA ASP A 114 -16.11 14.23 -0.30
C ASP A 114 -16.07 13.89 -1.80
N LEU A 115 -15.58 12.71 -2.16
CA LEU A 115 -15.59 12.22 -3.55
C LEU A 115 -17.01 12.00 -4.11
N ALA A 116 -17.97 11.64 -3.26
CA ALA A 116 -19.38 11.53 -3.64
C ALA A 116 -20.05 12.91 -3.83
N GLY A 117 -19.37 14.01 -3.51
CA GLY A 117 -19.89 15.38 -3.65
C GLY A 117 -20.98 15.73 -2.65
N ILE A 118 -21.12 14.96 -1.56
CA ILE A 118 -22.10 15.23 -0.51
C ILE A 118 -21.55 16.35 0.36
N ARG A 119 -22.23 17.50 0.36
CA ARG A 119 -21.91 18.68 1.17
C ARG A 119 -23.09 19.00 2.09
N GLU A 120 -22.81 19.44 3.31
CA GLU A 120 -23.80 19.95 4.26
C GLU A 120 -24.35 21.33 3.84
#